data_AF-A0A5B7UKH0-F1
#
_entry.id   AF-A0A5B7UKH0-F1
#
_cell.length_a   1.000
_cell.length_b   1.000
_cell.length_c   1.000
_cell.angle_alpha   90.00
_cell.angle_beta   90.00
_cell.angle_gamma   90.00
#
_symmetry.space_group_name_H-M   'P 1'
#
loop_
_entity.id
_entity.type
_entity.pdbx_description
1 polymer ?
#
loop_
_entity_poly.entity_id
_entity_poly.type
_entity_poly.pdbx_seq_one_letter_code
_entity_poly.pdbx_strand_id
1 'polypeptide(L)'
;MDAPNAHNRPPTRPQYSTPPPPARLALRPPSFPPGPVCGAWWPRSNDLEAELPGLAAAFATEKGRVTRITSHRETWSAAPRSLRVPGHTVRAAWLVSGCDPYSIRLFSHNLRRWDLLVIPPDTVDATAARLMTAASDPMNHLTASALVAAERRRLPESGAAD
;
A
#
# COMPACT_ATOMS: atom_id res chain seq x y z
N MET A 1 26.21 -53.74 23.97
CA MET A 1 25.86 -53.12 22.68
C MET A 1 24.69 -52.23 22.98
N ASP A 2 25.00 -51.04 23.46
CA ASP A 2 24.03 -50.06 23.95
C ASP A 2 23.77 -49.05 22.83
N ALA A 3 22.52 -48.97 22.39
CA ALA A 3 21.96 -47.71 21.95
C ALA A 3 21.14 -47.20 23.14
N PRO A 4 21.43 -46.01 23.68
CA PRO A 4 20.60 -44.87 23.30
C PRO A 4 21.30 -43.50 23.42
N ASN A 5 20.93 -42.51 22.60
CA ASN A 5 20.16 -41.37 23.11
C ASN A 5 19.75 -40.46 21.95
N ALA A 6 18.44 -40.31 21.78
CA ALA A 6 17.86 -39.31 20.91
C ALA A 6 18.27 -37.92 21.43
N HIS A 7 19.14 -37.23 20.69
CA HIS A 7 19.52 -35.87 21.03
C HIS A 7 18.29 -34.97 20.92
N ASN A 8 17.78 -34.64 22.11
CA ASN A 8 16.84 -33.59 22.46
C ASN A 8 16.92 -32.40 21.47
N ARG A 9 16.12 -32.42 20.41
CA ARG A 9 15.97 -31.26 19.52
C ARG A 9 15.04 -30.30 20.26
N PRO A 10 15.49 -29.11 20.69
CA PRO A 10 14.59 -28.16 21.35
C PRO A 10 13.43 -27.87 20.40
N PRO A 11 12.18 -27.72 20.90
CA PRO A 11 11.09 -27.31 20.05
C PRO A 11 11.49 -25.98 19.42
N THR A 12 11.47 -25.92 18.09
CA THR A 12 11.59 -24.67 17.33
C THR A 12 10.60 -23.69 17.92
N ARG A 13 11.14 -22.73 18.69
CA ARG A 13 10.40 -21.60 19.24
C ARG A 13 9.62 -21.01 18.07
N PRO A 14 8.29 -20.86 18.13
CA PRO A 14 7.59 -20.16 17.06
C PRO A 14 8.29 -18.80 16.95
N GLN A 15 8.89 -18.54 15.80
CA GLN A 15 9.40 -17.21 15.51
C GLN A 15 8.15 -16.35 15.52
N TYR A 16 7.98 -15.58 16.60
CA TYR A 16 7.01 -14.52 16.65
C TYR A 16 7.48 -13.56 15.55
N SER A 17 6.97 -13.74 14.33
CA SER A 17 7.07 -12.72 13.31
C SER A 17 6.50 -11.47 13.96
N THR A 18 7.38 -10.53 14.28
CA THR A 18 7.00 -9.22 14.77
C THR A 18 5.85 -8.75 13.88
N PRO A 19 4.70 -8.36 14.44
CA PRO A 19 3.60 -7.89 13.61
C PRO A 19 4.17 -6.78 12.71
N PRO A 20 3.92 -6.85 11.40
CA PRO A 20 4.47 -5.86 10.49
C PRO A 20 4.08 -4.47 11.00
N PRO A 21 4.99 -3.48 10.96
CA PRO A 21 4.68 -2.14 11.41
C PRO A 21 3.42 -1.63 10.70
N PRO A 22 2.58 -0.82 11.37
CA PRO A 22 1.32 -0.36 10.81
C PRO A 22 1.58 0.32 9.45
N ALA A 23 0.80 -0.07 8.45
CA ALA A 23 0.93 0.51 7.11
C ALA A 23 0.71 2.02 7.18
N ARG A 24 1.58 2.79 6.50
CA ARG A 24 1.45 4.24 6.41
C ARG A 24 0.32 4.56 5.44
N LEU A 25 -0.89 4.68 5.99
CA LEU A 25 -2.12 4.90 5.23
C LEU A 25 -2.77 6.20 5.68
N ALA A 26 -3.05 7.08 4.73
CA ALA A 26 -3.87 8.27 4.94
C ALA A 26 -5.12 8.14 4.06
N LEU A 27 -6.29 8.14 4.67
CA LEU A 27 -7.56 8.04 3.94
C LEU A 27 -8.27 9.38 3.96
N ARG A 28 -8.97 9.66 2.86
CA ARG A 28 -9.88 10.79 2.78
C ARG A 28 -11.15 10.46 3.58
N PRO A 29 -11.67 11.41 4.39
CA PRO A 29 -13.01 11.28 4.93
C PRO A 29 -14.05 11.18 3.79
N PRO A 30 -15.27 10.68 4.04
CA PRO A 30 -16.31 10.65 3.03
C PRO A 30 -16.56 12.07 2.47
N SER A 31 -16.43 12.25 1.16
CA SER A 31 -16.68 13.52 0.46
C SER A 31 -17.71 13.33 -0.65
N PHE A 32 -18.46 14.38 -0.97
CA PHE A 32 -19.39 14.41 -2.09
C PHE A 32 -19.15 15.65 -2.97
N PRO A 33 -18.90 15.49 -4.29
CA PRO A 33 -18.78 14.21 -5.00
C PRO A 33 -17.51 13.42 -4.58
N PRO A 34 -17.47 12.10 -4.80
CA PRO A 34 -16.26 11.31 -4.57
C PRO A 34 -15.14 11.78 -5.52
N GLY A 35 -13.99 12.14 -4.95
CA GLY A 35 -12.81 12.47 -5.74
C GLY A 35 -12.20 11.24 -6.42
N PRO A 36 -11.35 11.43 -7.44
CA PRO A 36 -10.72 10.34 -8.18
C PRO A 36 -9.70 9.54 -7.35
N VAL A 37 -9.22 10.11 -6.24
CA VAL A 37 -8.36 9.47 -5.25
C VAL A 37 -9.03 9.63 -3.89
N CYS A 38 -9.06 8.58 -3.08
CA CYS A 38 -9.70 8.57 -1.76
C CYS A 38 -8.69 8.39 -0.61
N GLY A 39 -7.40 8.59 -0.88
CA GLY A 39 -6.33 8.53 0.10
C GLY A 39 -4.97 8.26 -0.53
N ALA A 40 -3.95 8.13 0.30
CA ALA A 40 -2.61 7.72 -0.08
C ALA A 40 -2.11 6.59 0.81
N TRP A 41 -1.27 5.76 0.22
CA TRP A 41 -0.52 4.72 0.88
C TRP A 41 0.96 4.90 0.55
N TRP A 42 1.78 4.91 1.60
CA TRP A 42 3.23 4.99 1.48
C TRP A 42 3.88 3.67 1.92
N PRO A 43 4.14 2.74 0.98
CA PRO A 43 4.91 1.53 1.26
C PRO A 43 6.26 1.83 1.92
N ARG A 44 6.75 0.91 2.73
CA ARG A 44 8.14 0.93 3.24
C ARG A 44 9.13 0.31 2.27
N SER A 45 8.65 -0.56 1.37
CA SER A 45 9.46 -1.35 0.45
C SER A 45 8.80 -1.45 -0.93
N ASN A 46 9.60 -1.70 -1.97
CA ASN A 46 9.10 -2.08 -3.29
C ASN A 46 8.57 -3.53 -3.33
N ASP A 47 8.71 -4.28 -2.24
CA ASP A 47 8.16 -5.63 -2.08
C ASP A 47 6.67 -5.57 -1.74
N LEU A 48 5.85 -5.68 -2.79
CA LEU A 48 4.41 -5.64 -2.67
C LEU A 48 3.82 -6.83 -1.89
N GLU A 49 4.47 -8.01 -1.90
CA GLU A 49 4.00 -9.18 -1.17
C GLU A 49 4.08 -8.98 0.33
N ALA A 50 5.15 -8.35 0.79
CA ALA A 50 5.36 -8.03 2.20
C ALA A 50 4.43 -6.90 2.68
N GLU A 51 4.17 -5.90 1.82
CA GLU A 51 3.45 -4.69 2.24
C GLU A 51 1.92 -4.81 2.15
N LEU A 52 1.37 -5.55 1.18
CA LEU A 52 -0.08 -5.64 0.97
C LEU A 52 -0.86 -6.25 2.14
N PRO A 53 -0.36 -7.25 2.89
CA PRO A 53 -1.02 -7.72 4.09
C PRO A 53 -1.17 -6.61 5.14
N GLY A 54 -0.15 -5.77 5.31
CA GLY A 54 -0.20 -4.60 6.21
C GLY A 54 -1.20 -3.55 5.73
N LEU A 55 -1.21 -3.25 4.43
CA LEU A 55 -2.19 -2.35 3.82
C LEU A 55 -3.63 -2.86 4.00
N ALA A 56 -3.88 -4.14 3.71
CA ALA A 56 -5.19 -4.74 3.84
C ALA A 56 -5.70 -4.73 5.29
N ALA A 57 -4.81 -4.96 6.26
CA ALA A 57 -5.15 -4.89 7.68
C ALA A 57 -5.49 -3.44 8.11
N ALA A 58 -4.65 -2.46 7.77
CA ALA A 58 -4.89 -1.06 8.08
C ALA A 58 -6.19 -0.55 7.42
N PHE A 59 -6.42 -0.92 6.16
CA PHE A 59 -7.63 -0.56 5.43
C PHE A 59 -8.87 -1.23 6.03
N ALA A 60 -8.76 -2.48 6.49
CA ALA A 60 -9.87 -3.20 7.09
C ALA A 60 -10.40 -2.53 8.36
N THR A 61 -9.52 -1.95 9.17
CA THR A 61 -9.90 -1.17 10.37
C THR A 61 -10.67 0.09 10.02
N GLU A 62 -10.29 0.78 8.94
CA GLU A 62 -10.85 2.09 8.58
C GLU A 62 -12.10 2.01 7.69
N LYS A 63 -12.09 1.17 6.66
CA LYS A 63 -13.10 1.13 5.58
C LYS A 63 -13.67 -0.27 5.33
N GLY A 64 -13.29 -1.24 6.14
CA GLY A 64 -13.76 -2.61 6.06
C GLY A 64 -12.90 -3.52 5.17
N ARG A 65 -13.18 -4.82 5.23
CA ARG A 65 -12.34 -5.86 4.64
C ARG A 65 -12.14 -5.68 3.13
N VAL A 66 -10.89 -5.78 2.71
CA VAL A 66 -10.48 -5.77 1.30
C VAL A 66 -10.72 -7.14 0.68
N THR A 67 -11.38 -7.19 -0.46
CA THR A 67 -11.64 -8.44 -1.20
C THR A 67 -10.76 -8.57 -2.44
N ARG A 68 -10.46 -7.44 -3.09
CA ARG A 68 -9.65 -7.39 -4.30
C ARG A 68 -8.77 -6.16 -4.34
N ILE A 69 -7.55 -6.32 -4.84
CA ILE A 69 -6.56 -5.27 -5.05
C ILE A 69 -6.18 -5.27 -6.52
N THR A 70 -6.14 -4.08 -7.12
CA THR A 70 -5.74 -3.89 -8.51
C THR A 70 -4.72 -2.78 -8.64
N SER A 71 -3.56 -3.08 -9.21
CA SER A 71 -2.44 -2.15 -9.41
C SER A 71 -2.02 -2.10 -10.88
N HIS A 72 -1.34 -1.02 -11.25
CA HIS A 72 -0.74 -0.87 -12.59
C HIS A 72 0.49 -1.78 -12.72
N ARG A 73 0.56 -2.55 -13.81
CA ARG A 73 1.60 -3.57 -14.01
C ARG A 73 3.00 -2.98 -14.12
N GLU A 74 3.16 -1.84 -14.79
CA GLU A 74 4.49 -1.27 -15.05
C GLU A 74 5.10 -0.59 -13.83
N THR A 75 4.30 -0.35 -12.78
CA THR A 75 4.76 0.33 -11.56
C THR A 75 5.47 -0.62 -10.60
N TRP A 76 5.22 -1.93 -10.67
CA TRP A 76 5.72 -2.91 -9.70
C TRP A 76 6.38 -4.09 -10.40
N SER A 77 7.62 -4.40 -10.03
CA SER A 77 8.47 -5.38 -10.75
C SER A 77 8.08 -6.84 -10.52
N ALA A 78 7.45 -7.17 -9.38
CA ALA A 78 7.04 -8.53 -9.05
C ALA A 78 5.65 -8.50 -8.40
N ALA A 79 4.83 -9.49 -8.78
CA ALA A 79 3.40 -9.41 -8.65
C ALA A 79 2.81 -10.75 -8.15
N PRO A 80 2.41 -10.86 -6.88
CA PRO A 80 1.68 -12.01 -6.38
C PRO A 80 0.33 -12.11 -7.09
N ARG A 81 -0.08 -13.31 -7.52
CA ARG A 81 -1.44 -13.56 -8.05
C ARG A 81 -2.50 -13.60 -6.94
N SER A 82 -2.07 -13.80 -5.69
CA SER A 82 -2.94 -13.94 -4.53
C SER A 82 -2.13 -13.69 -3.27
N LEU A 83 -2.73 -13.03 -2.28
CA LEU A 83 -2.07 -12.67 -1.04
C LEU A 83 -2.80 -13.31 0.13
N ARG A 84 -2.05 -13.90 1.05
CA ARG A 84 -2.60 -14.35 2.32
C ARG A 84 -2.53 -13.18 3.31
N VAL A 85 -3.69 -12.69 3.70
CA VAL A 85 -3.84 -11.71 4.78
C VAL A 85 -4.36 -12.48 6.01
N PRO A 86 -4.02 -12.09 7.25
CA PRO A 86 -4.58 -12.73 8.43
C PRO A 86 -6.11 -12.83 8.34
N GLY A 87 -6.64 -14.06 8.33
CA GLY A 87 -8.07 -14.35 8.28
C GLY A 87 -8.74 -14.36 6.90
N HIS A 88 -8.06 -14.00 5.79
CA HIS A 88 -8.64 -14.12 4.44
C HIS A 88 -7.60 -14.03 3.31
N THR A 89 -7.96 -14.52 2.12
CA THR A 89 -7.13 -14.38 0.92
C THR A 89 -7.60 -13.19 0.09
N VAL A 90 -6.69 -12.26 -0.19
CA VAL A 90 -6.96 -11.10 -1.04
C VAL A 90 -6.46 -11.40 -2.46
N ARG A 91 -7.34 -11.22 -3.44
CA ARG A 91 -6.99 -11.38 -4.86
C ARG A 91 -6.28 -10.13 -5.34
N ALA A 92 -4.99 -10.25 -5.63
CA ALA A 92 -4.25 -9.23 -6.37
C ALA A 92 -4.39 -9.50 -7.86
N ALA A 93 -4.97 -8.56 -8.59
CA ALA A 93 -5.05 -8.58 -10.04
C ALA A 93 -4.35 -7.35 -10.59
N TRP A 94 -3.91 -7.42 -11.84
CA TRP A 94 -3.17 -6.34 -12.48
C TRP A 94 -3.99 -5.79 -13.61
N LEU A 95 -4.10 -4.47 -13.70
CA LEU A 95 -4.76 -3.83 -14.83
C LEU A 95 -3.68 -3.43 -15.85
N VAL A 96 -3.82 -3.94 -17.07
CA VAL A 96 -2.90 -3.65 -18.18
C VAL A 96 -3.16 -2.24 -18.75
N SER A 97 -4.36 -1.69 -18.56
CA SER A 97 -4.73 -0.36 -19.04
C SER A 97 -5.89 0.21 -18.19
N GLY A 98 -5.94 1.53 -17.99
CA GLY A 98 -7.05 2.21 -17.29
C GLY A 98 -6.90 2.34 -15.76
N CYS A 99 -5.75 1.98 -15.19
CA CYS A 99 -5.36 2.39 -13.84
C CYS A 99 -4.22 3.42 -13.95
N ASP A 100 -4.30 4.46 -13.13
CA ASP A 100 -3.23 5.45 -13.02
C ASP A 100 -1.96 4.76 -12.47
N PRO A 101 -0.77 5.03 -13.02
CA PRO A 101 0.46 4.33 -12.65
C PRO A 101 0.83 4.53 -11.18
N TYR A 102 0.45 5.64 -10.57
CA TYR A 102 0.65 5.90 -9.14
C TYR A 102 -0.59 5.55 -8.33
N SER A 103 -1.52 4.75 -8.86
CA SER A 103 -2.73 4.36 -8.13
C SER A 103 -2.78 2.85 -7.86
N ILE A 104 -3.25 2.51 -6.66
CA ILE A 104 -3.71 1.18 -6.31
C ILE A 104 -5.19 1.24 -5.98
N ARG A 105 -5.97 0.38 -6.63
CA ARG A 105 -7.41 0.31 -6.46
C ARG A 105 -7.77 -0.88 -5.57
N LEU A 106 -8.46 -0.60 -4.49
CA LEU A 106 -8.98 -1.57 -3.54
C LEU A 106 -10.51 -1.71 -3.73
N PHE A 107 -11.00 -2.93 -3.58
CA PHE A 107 -12.43 -3.22 -3.51
C PHE A 107 -12.72 -3.76 -2.11
N SER A 108 -13.69 -3.14 -1.42
CA SER A 108 -14.20 -3.68 -0.16
C SER A 108 -15.37 -4.63 -0.40
N HIS A 109 -15.85 -5.29 0.67
CA HIS A 109 -16.95 -6.28 0.56
C HIS A 109 -18.23 -5.71 -0.08
N ASN A 110 -18.46 -4.40 0.00
CA ASN A 110 -19.60 -3.72 -0.63
C ASN A 110 -19.39 -3.43 -2.13
N LEU A 111 -18.37 -4.04 -2.75
CA LEU A 111 -17.88 -3.69 -4.10
C LEU A 111 -17.53 -2.20 -4.25
N ARG A 112 -17.38 -1.49 -3.13
CA ARG A 112 -17.02 -0.08 -3.15
C ARG A 112 -15.58 0.04 -3.60
N ARG A 113 -15.39 0.83 -4.66
CA ARG A 113 -14.09 1.14 -5.24
C ARG A 113 -13.40 2.22 -4.43
N TRP A 114 -12.12 2.00 -4.15
CA TRP A 114 -11.23 2.95 -3.48
C TRP A 114 -9.93 3.05 -4.27
N ASP A 115 -9.64 4.20 -4.85
CA ASP A 115 -8.34 4.45 -5.49
C ASP A 115 -7.42 5.20 -4.52
N LEU A 116 -6.31 4.58 -4.16
CA LEU A 116 -5.28 5.18 -3.31
C LEU A 116 -4.09 5.58 -4.17
N LEU A 117 -3.52 6.75 -3.89
CA LEU A 117 -2.21 7.15 -4.37
C LEU A 117 -1.15 6.25 -3.73
N VAL A 118 -0.31 5.62 -4.53
CA VAL A 118 0.92 4.94 -4.10
C VAL A 118 2.07 5.94 -4.17
N ILE A 119 2.73 6.16 -3.04
CA ILE A 119 3.95 6.95 -2.96
C ILE A 119 5.15 6.00 -2.98
N PRO A 120 6.10 6.10 -3.92
CA PRO A 120 7.28 5.24 -3.92
C PRO A 120 8.03 5.29 -2.59
N PRO A 121 8.56 4.17 -2.07
CA PRO A 121 9.28 4.15 -0.79
C PRO A 121 10.55 5.01 -0.79
N ASP A 122 11.15 5.21 -1.97
CA ASP A 122 12.32 6.10 -2.18
C ASP A 122 11.96 7.60 -2.09
N THR A 123 10.67 7.94 -1.99
CA THR A 123 10.22 9.33 -1.85
C THR A 123 10.64 9.88 -0.48
N VAL A 124 11.29 11.04 -0.47
CA VAL A 124 11.69 11.76 0.74
C VAL A 124 10.50 11.98 1.68
N ASP A 125 10.69 11.77 3.00
CA ASP A 125 9.63 11.87 4.03
C ASP A 125 8.79 13.15 3.91
N ALA A 126 9.41 14.30 3.66
CA ALA A 126 8.70 15.58 3.52
C ALA A 126 7.75 15.59 2.31
N THR A 127 8.20 15.06 1.17
CA THR A 127 7.40 14.94 -0.06
C THR A 127 6.30 13.90 0.12
N ALA A 128 6.60 12.76 0.74
CA ALA A 128 5.62 11.72 1.04
C ALA A 128 4.52 12.25 1.96
N ALA A 129 4.88 12.95 3.04
CA ALA A 129 3.91 13.56 3.96
C ALA A 129 2.98 14.54 3.23
N ARG A 130 3.51 15.40 2.35
CA ARG A 130 2.72 16.34 1.55
C ARG A 130 1.77 15.64 0.59
N LEU A 131 2.23 14.61 -0.10
CA LEU A 131 1.38 13.79 -0.99
C LEU A 131 0.28 13.08 -0.19
N MET A 132 0.59 12.57 1.00
CA MET A 132 -0.40 11.95 1.88
C MET A 132 -1.46 12.96 2.33
N THR A 133 -1.04 14.16 2.76
CA THR A 133 -1.97 15.25 3.11
C THR A 133 -2.83 15.65 1.92
N ALA A 134 -2.24 15.85 0.75
CA ALA A 134 -2.95 16.26 -0.45
C ALA A 134 -3.96 15.20 -0.94
N ALA A 135 -3.63 13.92 -0.84
CA ALA A 135 -4.52 12.83 -1.24
C ALA A 135 -5.70 12.65 -0.26
N SER A 136 -5.46 12.88 1.04
CA SER A 136 -6.49 12.84 2.09
C SER A 136 -7.36 14.10 2.17
N ASP A 137 -7.00 15.17 1.47
CA ASP A 137 -7.80 16.39 1.44
C ASP A 137 -9.12 16.18 0.67
N PRO A 138 -10.29 16.35 1.32
CA PRO A 138 -11.59 16.21 0.67
C PRO A 138 -11.83 17.19 -0.48
N MET A 139 -11.15 18.35 -0.48
CA MET A 139 -11.24 19.37 -1.54
C MET A 139 -10.35 19.08 -2.74
N ASN A 140 -9.48 18.07 -2.64
CA ASN A 140 -8.54 17.75 -3.71
C ASN A 140 -9.13 16.75 -4.71
N HIS A 141 -9.36 17.20 -5.94
CA HIS A 141 -9.99 16.40 -6.99
C HIS A 141 -8.99 15.95 -8.06
N LEU A 142 -7.69 16.01 -7.76
CA LEU A 142 -6.62 15.57 -8.66
C LEU A 142 -6.48 14.05 -8.69
N THR A 143 -6.16 13.49 -9.85
CA THR A 143 -5.77 12.08 -9.99
C THR A 143 -4.42 11.81 -9.31
N ALA A 144 -4.09 10.54 -9.08
CA ALA A 144 -2.81 10.16 -8.44
C ALA A 144 -1.60 10.71 -9.22
N SER A 145 -1.59 10.55 -10.55
CA SER A 145 -0.55 11.13 -11.41
C SER A 145 -0.53 12.66 -11.36
N ALA A 146 -1.68 13.31 -11.28
CA ALA A 146 -1.75 14.77 -11.19
C ALA A 146 -1.24 15.30 -9.84
N LEU A 147 -1.46 14.58 -8.74
CA LEU A 147 -0.88 14.88 -7.42
C LEU A 147 0.64 14.78 -7.46
N VAL A 148 1.17 13.68 -7.99
CA VAL A 148 2.62 13.47 -8.14
C VAL A 148 3.21 14.55 -9.06
N ALA A 149 2.57 14.87 -10.19
CA ALA A 149 3.03 15.91 -11.10
C ALA A 149 2.96 17.31 -10.48
N ALA A 150 1.94 17.61 -9.66
CA ALA A 150 1.86 18.86 -8.91
C ALA A 150 2.99 18.97 -7.89
N GLU A 151 3.31 17.90 -7.18
CA GLU A 151 4.40 17.89 -6.21
C GLU A 151 5.78 17.99 -6.89
N ARG A 152 5.99 17.31 -8.02
CA ARG A 152 7.20 17.45 -8.84
C ARG A 152 7.42 18.88 -9.34
N ARG A 153 6.35 19.60 -9.69
CA ARG A 153 6.41 21.02 -10.08
C ARG A 153 6.67 21.97 -8.90
N ARG A 154 6.36 21.54 -7.67
CA ARG A 154 6.58 22.32 -6.44
C ARG A 154 7.99 22.19 -5.89
N LEU A 155 8.74 21.17 -6.32
CA LEU A 155 10.16 21.07 -6.09
C LEU A 155 10.87 21.86 -7.20
N PRO A 156 11.20 23.15 -7.03
CA PRO A 156 12.34 23.68 -7.76
C PRO A 156 13.54 22.81 -7.35
N GLU A 157 14.46 22.62 -8.28
CA GLU A 157 15.71 21.91 -8.07
C GLU A 157 16.47 22.56 -6.89
N SER A 158 16.22 22.11 -5.64
CA SER A 158 17.03 22.46 -4.47
C SER A 158 18.36 21.69 -4.51
N GLY A 159 19.05 21.84 -5.63
CA GLY A 159 20.31 21.20 -6.01
C GLY A 159 21.08 22.11 -6.96
N ALA A 160 21.15 23.41 -6.64
CA ALA A 160 22.17 24.32 -7.16
C ALA A 160 22.48 25.32 -6.04
N ALA A 161 23.25 24.86 -5.06
CA ALA A 161 24.02 25.73 -4.20
C ALA A 161 25.46 25.19 -4.22
N ASP A 162 26.28 26.02 -4.85
CA ASP A 162 27.74 26.03 -4.97
C ASP A 162 28.49 25.59 -3.70
#